data_AF-A0A4V1J534-F1
#
_entry.id   AF-A0A4V1J534-F1
#
_cell.length_a   1.000
_cell.length_b   1.000
_cell.length_c   1.000
_cell.angle_alpha   90.00
_cell.angle_beta   90.00
_cell.angle_gamma   90.00
#
_symmetry.space_group_name_H-M   'P 1'
#
loop_
_entity.id
_entity.type
_entity.pdbx_description
1 polymer ?
#
loop_
_entity_poly.entity_id
_entity_poly.type
_entity_poly.pdbx_seq_one_letter_code
_entity_poly.pdbx_strand_id
1 'polypeptide(L)'
;QVKFTYYWIASQTAADKGNVIIGTCDGKPLASVSEDFAKTVEMEGTAKLLDGQFINLADCDCSNFMCFQSTPYALGGHNNALIPYSSIAVNDVAQGQTLYVEALTKVRLPNGQYHNGCVRADDESWSFEGNHIDWYVLSEANYENFN
;
A
#
# COMPACT_ATOMS: atom_id res chain seq x y z
N GLN A 1 -18.31 14.69 9.73
CA GLN A 1 -17.66 13.63 10.53
C GLN A 1 -16.52 13.10 9.70
N VAL A 2 -15.31 12.98 10.25
CA VAL A 2 -14.18 12.41 9.51
C VAL A 2 -14.43 10.92 9.31
N LYS A 3 -14.33 10.43 8.07
CA LYS A 3 -14.42 9.01 7.76
C LYS A 3 -13.06 8.36 8.05
N PHE A 4 -13.08 7.22 8.71
CA PHE A 4 -11.88 6.46 9.05
C PHE A 4 -11.99 5.06 8.49
N THR A 5 -11.07 4.70 7.59
CA THR A 5 -10.97 3.36 6.99
C THR A 5 -9.55 2.85 7.05
N TYR A 6 -9.33 1.69 6.44
CA TYR A 6 -8.05 1.00 6.39
C TYR A 6 -7.81 0.53 4.95
N TYR A 7 -6.56 0.56 4.53
CA TYR A 7 -6.15 0.00 3.25
C TYR A 7 -4.87 -0.83 3.39
N TRP A 8 -4.68 -1.72 2.44
CA TRP A 8 -3.54 -2.62 2.33
C TRP A 8 -3.07 -2.68 0.89
N ILE A 9 -1.88 -3.23 0.68
CA ILE A 9 -1.36 -3.49 -0.66
C ILE A 9 -1.70 -4.91 -1.10
N ALA A 10 -1.68 -5.16 -2.41
CA ALA A 10 -1.71 -6.51 -2.93
C ALA A 10 -0.53 -7.32 -2.37
N SER A 11 -0.76 -8.58 -2.02
CA SER A 11 0.29 -9.47 -1.51
C SER A 11 0.22 -10.78 -2.27
N GLN A 12 1.30 -11.13 -2.96
CA GLN A 12 1.38 -12.34 -3.75
C GLN A 12 1.37 -13.56 -2.84
N THR A 13 0.48 -14.51 -3.14
CA THR A 13 0.41 -15.81 -2.51
C THR A 13 0.91 -16.91 -3.45
N ALA A 14 0.99 -18.14 -2.95
CA ALA A 14 1.36 -19.29 -3.78
C ALA A 14 0.34 -19.56 -4.90
N ALA A 15 -0.93 -19.18 -4.72
CA ALA A 15 -1.99 -19.31 -5.72
C ALA A 15 -1.82 -18.30 -6.88
N ASP A 16 -1.11 -17.21 -6.65
CA ASP A 16 -0.88 -16.13 -7.62
C ASP A 16 0.32 -16.38 -8.53
N LYS A 17 0.88 -17.60 -8.51
CA LYS A 17 1.93 -18.00 -9.47
C LYS A 17 1.30 -18.25 -10.84
N GLY A 18 1.94 -17.76 -11.89
CA GLY A 18 1.48 -17.96 -13.26
C GLY A 18 2.59 -17.65 -14.26
N ASN A 19 2.20 -17.36 -15.51
CA ASN A 19 3.08 -17.11 -16.64
C ASN A 19 3.03 -15.66 -17.15
N VAL A 20 2.25 -14.78 -16.51
CA VAL A 20 2.22 -13.36 -16.83
C VAL A 20 3.42 -12.69 -16.17
N ILE A 21 4.22 -11.99 -16.96
CA ILE A 21 5.39 -11.28 -16.45
C ILE A 21 4.97 -9.87 -16.04
N ILE A 22 5.23 -9.54 -14.78
CA ILE A 22 5.29 -8.16 -14.32
C ILE A 22 6.74 -7.71 -14.41
N GLY A 23 6.97 -6.50 -14.89
CA GLY A 23 8.31 -5.96 -15.04
C GLY A 23 8.41 -4.45 -15.01
N THR A 24 9.61 -3.97 -15.26
CA THR A 24 9.94 -2.55 -15.26
C THR A 24 9.62 -1.87 -16.58
N CYS A 25 9.63 -0.52 -16.59
CA CYS A 25 9.38 0.29 -17.78
C CYS A 25 10.30 -0.05 -18.98
N ASP A 26 11.52 -0.53 -18.73
CA ASP A 26 12.47 -0.98 -19.76
C ASP A 26 12.34 -2.47 -20.12
N GLY A 27 11.31 -3.14 -19.63
CA GLY A 27 10.98 -4.52 -19.96
C GLY A 27 11.75 -5.57 -19.16
N LYS A 28 12.43 -5.20 -18.08
CA LYS A 28 13.12 -6.16 -17.21
C LYS A 28 12.09 -6.92 -16.36
N PRO A 29 12.06 -8.27 -16.39
CA PRO A 29 11.15 -9.05 -15.55
C PRO A 29 11.44 -8.87 -14.06
N LEU A 30 10.38 -8.75 -13.26
CA LEU A 30 10.41 -8.74 -11.79
C LEU A 30 9.81 -10.02 -11.21
N ALA A 31 8.66 -10.46 -11.73
CA ALA A 31 7.99 -11.67 -11.27
C ALA A 31 7.14 -12.33 -12.37
N SER A 32 6.85 -13.61 -12.18
CA SER A 32 5.89 -14.38 -12.99
C SER A 32 4.68 -14.73 -12.13
N VAL A 33 3.51 -14.21 -12.49
CA VAL A 33 2.29 -14.21 -11.68
C VAL A 33 1.07 -14.67 -12.50
N SER A 34 -0.06 -14.88 -11.84
CA SER A 34 -1.37 -15.02 -12.49
C SER A 34 -1.78 -13.68 -13.13
N GLU A 35 -2.62 -13.76 -14.17
CA GLU A 35 -3.15 -12.57 -14.84
C GLU A 35 -4.02 -11.72 -13.90
N ASP A 36 -4.81 -12.38 -13.04
CA ASP A 36 -5.66 -11.69 -12.06
C ASP A 36 -4.81 -10.90 -11.07
N PHE A 37 -3.74 -11.50 -10.54
CA PHE A 37 -2.82 -10.79 -9.65
C PHE A 37 -2.15 -9.62 -10.37
N ALA A 38 -1.72 -9.78 -11.63
CA ALA A 38 -1.12 -8.69 -12.40
C ALA A 38 -2.07 -7.49 -12.58
N LYS A 39 -3.35 -7.74 -12.88
CA LYS A 39 -4.38 -6.71 -12.97
C LYS A 39 -4.64 -6.04 -11.63
N THR A 40 -4.65 -6.80 -10.53
CA THR A 40 -4.76 -6.24 -9.19
C THR A 40 -3.55 -5.34 -8.87
N VAL A 41 -2.32 -5.77 -9.16
CA VAL A 41 -1.13 -4.94 -8.90
C VAL A 41 -1.16 -3.65 -9.73
N GLU A 42 -1.58 -3.71 -10.99
CA GLU A 42 -1.72 -2.51 -11.84
C GLU A 42 -2.79 -1.54 -11.29
N MET A 43 -3.91 -2.06 -10.77
CA MET A 43 -4.98 -1.26 -10.20
C MET A 43 -4.61 -0.64 -8.84
N GLU A 44 -4.04 -1.43 -7.93
CA GLU A 44 -3.66 -1.01 -6.58
C GLU A 44 -2.36 -0.20 -6.57
N GLY A 45 -1.56 -0.33 -7.63
CA GLY A 45 -0.31 0.38 -7.84
C GLY A 45 0.88 -0.14 -7.02
N THR A 46 0.65 -0.96 -5.99
CA THR A 46 1.71 -1.53 -5.15
C THR A 46 1.42 -2.98 -4.77
N ALA A 47 2.45 -3.82 -4.76
CA ALA A 47 2.36 -5.17 -4.24
C ALA A 47 3.61 -5.64 -3.49
N LYS A 48 3.43 -6.60 -2.58
CA LYS A 48 4.50 -7.41 -2.01
C LYS A 48 4.56 -8.76 -2.69
N LEU A 49 5.71 -9.12 -3.24
CA LEU A 49 5.95 -10.39 -3.92
C LEU A 49 6.28 -11.53 -2.93
N LEU A 50 6.24 -12.77 -3.42
CA LEU A 50 6.51 -13.97 -2.62
C LEU A 50 7.92 -14.02 -2.02
N ASP A 51 8.90 -13.39 -2.68
CA ASP A 51 10.27 -13.27 -2.18
C ASP A 51 10.42 -12.15 -1.12
N GLY A 52 9.34 -11.44 -0.83
CA GLY A 52 9.27 -10.34 0.13
C GLY A 52 9.62 -8.98 -0.45
N GLN A 53 9.99 -8.89 -1.72
CA GLN A 53 10.26 -7.63 -2.40
C GLN A 53 8.97 -6.83 -2.62
N PHE A 54 9.06 -5.50 -2.54
CA PHE A 54 7.96 -4.63 -2.93
C PHE A 54 8.15 -4.18 -4.37
N ILE A 55 7.04 -4.10 -5.09
CA ILE A 55 6.94 -3.48 -6.40
C ILE A 55 5.89 -2.38 -6.35
N ASN A 56 6.16 -1.27 -7.02
CA ASN A 56 5.30 -0.09 -7.07
C ASN A 56 5.21 0.38 -8.52
N LEU A 57 4.17 1.12 -8.87
CA LEU A 57 4.12 1.82 -10.15
C LEU A 57 5.34 2.73 -10.29
N ALA A 58 5.89 2.72 -11.49
CA ALA A 58 6.93 3.62 -11.93
C ALA A 58 6.32 4.74 -12.77
N ASP A 59 7.11 5.78 -13.05
CA ASP A 59 6.69 6.94 -13.84
C ASP A 59 6.75 6.62 -15.35
N CYS A 60 5.89 5.71 -15.81
CA CYS A 60 5.73 5.34 -17.22
C CYS A 60 4.34 4.76 -17.51
N ASP A 61 3.92 4.80 -18.78
CA ASP A 61 2.67 4.17 -19.20
C ASP A 61 2.71 2.66 -19.01
N CYS A 62 1.61 2.08 -18.53
CA CYS A 62 1.52 0.65 -18.37
C CYS A 62 1.14 -0.07 -19.68
N SER A 63 2.04 -0.93 -20.13
CA SER A 63 1.80 -1.83 -21.26
C SER A 63 2.24 -3.24 -20.89
N ASN A 64 1.35 -4.22 -21.01
CA ASN A 64 1.61 -5.62 -20.67
C ASN A 64 2.27 -5.80 -19.29
N PHE A 65 1.84 -5.03 -18.29
CA PHE A 65 2.37 -5.05 -16.92
C PHE A 65 3.88 -4.69 -16.79
N MET A 66 4.42 -3.93 -17.75
CA MET A 66 5.80 -3.43 -17.75
C MET A 66 5.86 -1.97 -17.29
N CYS A 67 5.46 -1.71 -16.05
CA CYS A 67 5.36 -0.35 -15.51
C CYS A 67 5.70 -0.22 -14.03
N PHE A 68 6.49 -1.17 -13.51
CA PHE A 68 6.77 -1.23 -12.09
C PHE A 68 8.23 -0.94 -11.77
N GLN A 69 8.51 -0.63 -10.52
CA GLN A 69 9.84 -0.52 -9.96
C GLN A 69 9.92 -1.37 -8.70
N SER A 70 11.06 -2.00 -8.48
CA SER A 70 11.33 -2.68 -7.23
C SER A 70 11.91 -1.72 -6.21
N THR A 71 11.41 -1.81 -4.98
CA THR A 71 11.89 -1.03 -3.84
C THR A 71 11.91 -1.90 -2.57
N PRO A 72 12.57 -1.44 -1.49
CA PRO A 72 12.55 -2.12 -0.20
C PRO A 72 11.20 -2.01 0.55
N TYR A 73 10.27 -1.18 0.10
CA TYR A 73 9.03 -0.82 0.80
C TYR A 73 7.96 -0.31 -0.17
N ALA A 74 6.69 -0.36 0.25
CA ALA A 74 5.59 0.30 -0.47
C ALA A 74 5.82 1.83 -0.55
N LEU A 75 5.46 2.43 -1.69
CA LEU A 75 5.54 3.87 -1.94
C LEU A 75 4.15 4.50 -1.86
N GLY A 76 4.07 5.66 -1.22
CA GLY A 76 2.88 6.51 -1.31
C GLY A 76 2.91 7.40 -2.56
N GLY A 77 1.84 8.16 -2.78
CA GLY A 77 1.65 9.05 -3.93
C GLY A 77 2.77 10.07 -4.20
N HIS A 78 3.65 10.31 -3.22
CA HIS A 78 4.80 11.21 -3.32
C HIS A 78 6.16 10.50 -3.33
N ASN A 79 6.22 9.21 -3.68
CA ASN A 79 7.43 8.39 -3.70
C ASN A 79 8.15 8.26 -2.33
N ASN A 80 7.47 8.55 -1.23
CA ASN A 80 7.96 8.28 0.12
C ASN A 80 7.61 6.85 0.56
N ALA A 81 8.39 6.30 1.48
CA ALA A 81 8.07 5.01 2.09
C ALA A 81 6.76 5.10 2.89
N LEU A 82 5.87 4.13 2.67
CA LEU A 82 4.76 3.86 3.56
C LEU A 82 5.24 3.01 4.75
N ILE A 83 4.89 3.44 5.95
CA ILE A 83 5.22 2.79 7.20
C ILE A 83 3.95 2.13 7.73
N PRO A 84 3.90 0.79 7.81
CA PRO A 84 2.75 0.08 8.36
C PRO A 84 2.34 0.65 9.72
N TYR A 85 1.04 0.88 9.88
CA TYR A 85 0.43 1.43 11.07
C TYR A 85 0.78 2.88 11.38
N SER A 86 1.61 3.57 10.61
CA SER A 86 1.91 4.99 10.83
C SER A 86 1.52 5.88 9.66
N SER A 87 1.56 5.36 8.43
CA SER A 87 1.16 6.11 7.24
C SER A 87 -0.36 6.12 7.05
N ILE A 88 -0.88 7.23 6.56
CA ILE A 88 -2.28 7.38 6.14
C ILE A 88 -2.34 7.98 4.73
N ALA A 89 -3.37 7.57 3.98
CA ALA A 89 -3.83 8.27 2.79
C ALA A 89 -4.86 9.34 3.17
N VAL A 90 -4.59 10.59 2.78
CA VAL A 90 -5.43 11.75 3.09
C VAL A 90 -5.14 12.90 2.13
N ASN A 91 -6.18 13.58 1.64
CA ASN A 91 -6.03 14.57 0.56
C ASN A 91 -6.09 16.03 1.06
N ASP A 92 -6.56 16.27 2.29
CA ASP A 92 -6.76 17.61 2.87
C ASP A 92 -5.79 17.94 4.02
N VAL A 93 -4.72 17.15 4.17
CA VAL A 93 -3.64 17.36 5.14
C VAL A 93 -2.30 17.42 4.39
N ALA A 94 -1.43 18.34 4.81
CA ALA A 94 -0.13 18.50 4.15
C ALA A 94 0.73 17.23 4.29
N GLN A 95 1.41 16.85 3.20
CA GLN A 95 2.35 15.73 3.19
C GLN A 95 3.36 15.84 4.35
N GLY A 96 3.61 14.72 5.03
CA GLY A 96 4.52 14.59 6.17
C GLY A 96 3.96 15.12 7.49
N GLN A 97 2.78 15.76 7.50
CA GLN A 97 2.16 16.25 8.72
C GLN A 97 1.69 15.07 9.59
N THR A 98 1.96 15.17 10.89
CA THR A 98 1.49 14.21 11.89
C THR A 98 0.11 14.61 12.41
N LEU A 99 -0.79 13.64 12.49
CA LEU A 99 -2.11 13.76 13.10
C LEU A 99 -2.20 12.85 14.32
N TYR A 100 -3.02 13.25 15.30
CA TYR A 100 -3.42 12.38 16.39
C TYR A 100 -4.85 11.90 16.17
N VAL A 101 -5.04 10.58 16.11
CA VAL A 101 -6.32 9.91 15.94
C VAL A 101 -6.60 9.13 17.22
N GLU A 102 -7.48 9.66 18.07
CA GLU A 102 -7.79 9.09 19.38
C GLU A 102 -8.27 7.63 19.30
N ALA A 103 -9.04 7.29 18.26
CA ALA A 103 -9.55 5.94 18.04
C ALA A 103 -8.44 4.89 17.84
N LEU A 104 -7.23 5.31 17.44
CA LEU A 104 -6.09 4.43 17.29
C LEU A 104 -5.28 4.25 18.57
N THR A 105 -5.53 5.05 19.61
CA THR A 105 -4.82 4.91 20.88
C THR A 105 -5.19 3.59 21.54
N LYS A 106 -4.17 2.79 21.88
CA LYS A 106 -4.32 1.44 22.48
C LYS A 106 -4.95 0.39 21.54
N VAL A 107 -5.02 0.65 20.24
CA VAL A 107 -5.25 -0.42 19.27
C VAL A 107 -4.06 -1.38 19.33
N ARG A 108 -4.31 -2.68 19.47
CA ARG A 108 -3.26 -3.70 19.56
C ARG A 108 -2.76 -4.05 18.16
N LEU A 109 -1.47 -3.83 17.93
CA LEU A 109 -0.81 -4.11 16.65
C LEU A 109 -0.40 -5.59 16.53
N PRO A 110 -0.24 -6.13 15.30
CA PRO A 110 0.20 -7.50 15.07
C PRO A 110 1.58 -7.84 15.66
N ASN A 111 2.43 -6.84 15.85
CA ASN A 111 3.72 -6.99 16.54
C ASN A 111 3.60 -7.07 18.08
N GLY A 112 2.37 -7.06 18.62
CA GLY A 112 2.06 -7.12 20.05
C GLY A 112 2.12 -5.79 20.79
N GLN A 113 2.53 -4.70 20.12
CA GLN A 113 2.57 -3.36 20.70
C GLN A 113 1.19 -2.69 20.64
N TYR A 114 1.06 -1.56 21.33
CA TYR A 114 -0.12 -0.72 21.25
C TYR A 114 0.18 0.51 20.41
N HIS A 115 -0.72 0.84 19.49
CA HIS A 115 -0.64 2.06 18.72
C HIS A 115 -0.86 3.29 19.63
N ASN A 116 -0.12 4.37 19.37
CA ASN A 116 -0.06 5.56 20.23
C ASN A 116 -0.98 6.71 19.76
N GLY A 117 -1.77 6.46 18.72
CA GLY A 117 -2.68 7.43 18.10
C GLY A 117 -2.05 8.33 17.04
N CYS A 118 -0.72 8.37 16.93
CA CYS A 118 -0.04 9.23 15.96
C CYS A 118 0.08 8.57 14.59
N VAL A 119 -0.33 9.28 13.54
CA VAL A 119 -0.20 8.88 12.13
C VAL A 119 0.37 10.03 11.30
N ARG A 120 0.88 9.75 10.10
CA ARG A 120 1.51 10.73 9.20
C ARG A 120 0.90 10.67 7.80
N ALA A 121 0.57 11.84 7.26
CA ALA A 121 0.09 11.99 5.88
C ALA A 121 1.21 11.64 4.90
N ASP A 122 1.18 10.41 4.39
CA ASP A 122 2.26 9.81 3.61
C ASP A 122 1.76 9.32 2.24
N ASP A 123 0.46 9.43 1.98
CA ASP A 123 -0.17 8.91 0.79
C ASP A 123 -1.40 9.75 0.42
N GLU A 124 -1.86 9.59 -0.82
CA GLU A 124 -3.05 10.24 -1.35
C GLU A 124 -3.96 9.19 -1.98
N SER A 125 -5.27 9.46 -1.93
CA SER A 125 -6.25 8.60 -2.59
C SER A 125 -6.83 9.29 -3.81
N TRP A 126 -6.78 8.58 -4.93
CA TRP A 126 -7.41 8.97 -6.19
C TRP A 126 -8.94 9.08 -6.12
N SER A 127 -9.58 8.51 -5.09
CA SER A 127 -11.04 8.49 -4.95
C SER A 127 -11.58 9.37 -3.82
N PHE A 128 -10.69 9.98 -3.02
CA PHE A 128 -11.12 10.83 -1.91
C PHE A 128 -11.13 12.30 -2.33
N GLU A 129 -12.06 13.05 -1.77
CA GLU A 129 -12.00 14.52 -1.83
C GLU A 129 -11.20 15.03 -0.62
N GLY A 130 -11.77 14.90 0.58
CA GLY A 130 -11.17 15.28 1.87
C GLY A 130 -12.02 14.76 3.03
N ASN A 131 -11.65 15.06 4.29
CA ASN A 131 -12.28 14.55 5.51
C ASN A 131 -12.35 13.01 5.59
N HIS A 132 -11.39 12.32 4.97
CA HIS A 132 -11.28 10.86 4.99
C HIS A 132 -9.82 10.51 5.31
N ILE A 133 -9.61 9.75 6.38
CA ILE A 133 -8.33 9.14 6.74
C ILE A 133 -8.41 7.65 6.43
N ASP A 134 -7.48 7.16 5.64
CA ASP A 134 -7.35 5.73 5.34
C ASP A 134 -6.01 5.22 5.86
N TRP A 135 -6.07 4.29 6.81
CA TRP A 135 -4.89 3.87 7.58
C TRP A 135 -4.18 2.69 6.93
N TYR A 136 -2.90 2.84 6.66
CA TYR A 136 -2.11 1.82 6.00
C TYR A 136 -1.78 0.66 6.95
N VAL A 137 -2.38 -0.51 6.72
CA VAL A 137 -2.23 -1.69 7.60
C VAL A 137 -1.39 -2.81 7.00
N LEU A 138 -0.72 -2.56 5.87
CA LEU A 138 0.13 -3.51 5.13
C LEU A 138 -0.60 -4.71 4.49
N SER A 139 -1.45 -5.41 5.22
CA SER A 139 -2.20 -6.58 4.74
C SER A 139 -3.59 -6.65 5.35
N GLU A 140 -4.53 -7.24 4.62
CA GLU A 140 -5.92 -7.46 5.06
C GLU A 140 -6.01 -8.27 6.37
N ALA A 141 -5.16 -9.29 6.54
CA ALA A 141 -5.11 -10.06 7.77
C ALA A 141 -4.80 -9.20 9.01
N ASN A 142 -4.09 -8.08 8.87
CA ASN A 142 -3.86 -7.17 9.98
C ASN A 142 -5.13 -6.40 10.34
N TYR A 143 -5.95 -6.03 9.33
CA TYR A 143 -7.24 -5.40 9.53
C TYR A 143 -8.22 -6.29 10.31
N GLU A 144 -8.32 -7.58 9.94
CA GLU A 144 -9.21 -8.52 10.64
C GLU A 144 -8.88 -8.67 12.14
N ASN A 145 -7.62 -8.44 12.53
CA ASN A 145 -7.18 -8.51 13.92
C ASN A 145 -7.43 -7.23 14.73
N PHE A 146 -7.87 -6.13 14.10
CA PHE A 146 -8.21 -4.88 14.79
C PHE A 146 -9.69 -4.80 15.20
N ASN A 147 -10.55 -5.65 14.64
CA ASN A 147 -11.99 -5.76 14.94
C ASN A 147 -12.27 -6.87 15.98
#